data_AF-A0A929C0J0-F1
#
_entry.id   AF-A0A929C0J0-F1
#
_cell.length_a   1.000
_cell.length_b   1.000
_cell.length_c   1.000
_cell.angle_alpha   90.00
_cell.angle_beta   90.00
_cell.angle_gamma   90.00
#
_symmetry.space_group_name_H-M   'P 1'
#
loop_
_entity.id
_entity.type
_entity.pdbx_description
1 polymer ?
#
loop_
_entity_poly.entity_id
_entity_poly.type
_entity_poly.pdbx_seq_one_letter_code
_entity_poly.pdbx_strand_id
1 'polypeptide(L)' 'DLTDSTVMTVVREELGLGCVAQLPGHPKGMEAKFNIAKLLDIEINSVNKFKQKTGMFIPASA' A
#
# COMPACT_ATOMS: atom_id res chain seq x y z
N ASP A 1 2.44 -20.91 -4.18
CA ASP A 1 3.20 -20.33 -3.06
C ASP A 1 2.45 -19.19 -2.40
N LEU A 2 2.11 -18.10 -3.11
CA LEU A 2 1.29 -16.97 -2.61
C LEU A 2 -0.16 -17.33 -2.18
N THR A 3 -0.56 -18.59 -2.28
CA THR A 3 -1.85 -19.10 -1.80
C THR A 3 -1.80 -19.48 -0.32
N ASP A 4 -0.62 -19.68 0.24
CA ASP A 4 -0.43 -19.94 1.67
C ASP A 4 -0.58 -18.63 2.45
N SER A 5 -1.61 -18.56 3.30
CA SER A 5 -1.90 -17.37 4.11
C SER A 5 -0.78 -17.04 5.11
N THR A 6 -0.05 -18.04 5.59
CA THR A 6 1.06 -17.88 6.53
C THR A 6 2.22 -17.19 5.82
N VAL A 7 2.61 -17.72 4.65
CA VAL A 7 3.64 -17.11 3.80
C VAL A 7 3.23 -15.70 3.39
N MET A 8 1.97 -15.50 2.97
CA MET A 8 1.46 -14.19 2.59
C MET A 8 1.38 -13.18 3.72
N THR A 9 1.32 -13.62 4.97
CA THR A 9 1.38 -12.72 6.12
C THR A 9 2.76 -12.10 6.23
N VAL A 10 3.82 -12.92 6.17
CA VAL A 10 5.21 -12.46 6.18
C VAL A 10 5.48 -11.51 5.02
N VAL A 11 5.08 -11.89 3.79
CA VAL A 11 5.26 -11.05 2.60
C VAL A 11 4.57 -9.68 2.75
N ARG A 12 3.34 -9.65 3.29
CA ARG A 12 2.60 -8.40 3.49
C ARG A 12 3.21 -7.52 4.59
N GLU A 13 3.76 -8.13 5.63
CA GLU A 13 4.47 -7.41 6.70
C GLU A 13 5.74 -6.76 6.16
N GLU A 14 6.59 -7.52 5.48
CA GLU A 14 7.87 -7.04 4.93
C GLU A 14 7.68 -5.95 3.88
N LEU A 15 6.67 -6.09 3.03
CA LEU A 15 6.38 -5.13 1.96
C LEU A 15 5.43 -4.00 2.39
N GLY A 16 4.96 -4.01 3.64
CA GLY A 16 4.06 -2.98 4.16
C GLY A 16 2.73 -2.88 3.40
N LEU A 17 2.17 -4.01 2.94
CA LEU A 17 0.95 -4.05 2.12
C LEU A 17 -0.34 -4.13 2.97
N GLY A 18 -0.19 -4.16 4.29
CA GLY A 18 -1.26 -4.40 5.24
C GLY A 18 -1.63 -5.87 5.33
N CYS A 19 -1.96 -6.31 6.55
CA CYS A 19 -2.30 -7.70 6.86
C CYS A 19 -3.80 -7.87 7.09
N VAL A 20 -4.29 -9.12 7.02
CA VAL A 20 -5.71 -9.45 7.29
C VAL A 20 -6.06 -9.08 8.73
N ALA A 21 -5.22 -9.50 9.67
CA ALA A 21 -5.25 -8.99 11.04
C ALA A 21 -4.45 -7.68 11.11
N GLN A 22 -5.00 -6.67 11.78
CA GLN A 22 -4.26 -5.43 12.00
C GLN A 22 -3.16 -5.67 13.03
N LEU A 23 -1.92 -5.40 12.63
CA LEU A 23 -0.76 -5.48 13.51
C LEU A 23 -0.40 -4.08 14.02
N PRO A 24 -0.10 -3.89 15.32
CA PRO A 24 0.38 -2.62 15.84
C PRO A 24 1.67 -2.17 15.14
N GLY A 25 1.72 -0.91 14.71
CA GLY A 25 2.90 -0.34 14.05
C GLY A 25 3.08 -0.72 12.57
N HIS A 26 2.23 -1.58 11.99
CA HIS A 26 2.32 -1.93 10.58
C HIS A 26 1.46 -1.01 9.69
N PRO A 27 1.86 -0.81 8.42
CA PRO A 27 1.10 -0.04 7.45
C PRO A 27 -0.34 -0.52 7.31
N LYS A 28 -1.29 0.42 7.35
CA LYS A 28 -2.72 0.14 7.21
C LYS A 28 -3.45 1.29 6.53
N GLY A 29 -4.62 0.99 5.97
CA GLY A 29 -5.46 1.99 5.33
C GLY A 29 -4.76 2.68 4.15
N MET A 30 -4.48 3.98 4.27
CA MET A 30 -3.92 4.76 3.17
C MET A 30 -2.46 4.41 2.90
N GLU A 31 -1.64 4.24 3.95
CA GLU A 31 -0.22 3.90 3.81
C GLU A 31 -0.01 2.58 3.04
N ALA A 32 -0.74 1.53 3.42
CA ALA A 32 -0.73 0.25 2.70
C ALA A 32 -1.12 0.41 1.22
N LYS A 33 -2.12 1.26 0.91
CA LYS A 33 -2.53 1.52 -0.48
C LYS A 33 -1.44 2.23 -1.28
N PHE A 34 -0.72 3.19 -0.68
CA PHE A 34 0.44 3.81 -1.33
C PHE A 34 1.54 2.80 -1.63
N ASN A 35 1.84 1.90 -0.69
CA ASN A 35 2.83 0.85 -0.87
C ASN A 35 2.44 -0.13 -1.98
N ILE A 36 1.17 -0.57 -2.02
CA ILE A 36 0.65 -1.44 -3.09
C ILE A 36 0.75 -0.75 -4.46
N ALA A 37 0.30 0.51 -4.56
CA ALA A 37 0.37 1.27 -5.81
C ALA A 37 1.81 1.37 -6.33
N LYS A 38 2.77 1.66 -5.43
CA LYS A 38 4.19 1.75 -5.76
C LYS A 38 4.79 0.38 -6.15
N LEU A 39 4.50 -0.67 -5.39
CA LEU A 39 5.09 -2.00 -5.60
C LEU A 39 4.65 -2.61 -6.94
N LEU A 40 3.37 -2.46 -7.28
CA LEU A 40 2.79 -3.05 -8.48
C LEU A 40 2.81 -2.12 -9.69
N ASP A 41 3.27 -0.89 -9.53
CA ASP A 41 3.24 0.17 -10.55
C ASP A 41 1.83 0.36 -11.14
N ILE A 42 0.84 0.48 -10.25
CA ILE A 42 -0.58 0.65 -10.62
C ILE A 42 -1.19 1.89 -9.98
N GLU A 43 -2.16 2.45 -10.70
CA GLU A 43 -2.99 3.53 -10.20
C GLU A 43 -4.10 3.01 -9.28
N ILE A 44 -4.20 3.55 -8.07
CA ILE A 44 -5.28 3.26 -7.13
C ILE A 44 -6.13 4.52 -6.95
N ASN A 45 -7.40 4.45 -7.34
CA ASN A 45 -8.34 5.59 -7.29
C ASN A 45 -8.39 6.29 -5.92
N SER A 46 -8.42 5.53 -4.82
CA SER A 46 -8.42 6.14 -3.47
C SER A 46 -7.13 6.90 -3.16
N VAL A 47 -5.98 6.42 -3.64
CA VAL A 47 -4.68 7.09 -3.47
C VAL A 47 -4.68 8.40 -4.27
N ASN A 48 -5.17 8.38 -5.51
CA ASN A 48 -5.23 9.56 -6.35
C ASN A 48 -6.17 10.63 -5.78
N LYS A 49 -7.36 10.22 -5.33
CA LYS A 49 -8.29 11.11 -4.64
C LYS A 49 -7.70 11.67 -3.34
N PHE A 50 -6.92 10.87 -2.60
CA PHE A 50 -6.23 11.35 -1.41
C PHE A 50 -5.19 12.42 -1.77
N LYS A 51 -4.30 12.14 -2.73
CA LYS A 51 -3.30 13.08 -3.24
C LYS A 51 -3.94 14.41 -3.68
N GLN A 52 -5.04 14.34 -4.42
CA GLN A 52 -5.78 15.52 -4.87
C GLN A 52 -6.32 16.35 -3.69
N LYS A 53 -6.91 15.71 -2.69
CA LYS A 53 -7.51 16.39 -1.54
C LYS A 53 -6.48 16.95 -0.56
N THR A 54 -5.31 16.34 -0.46
CA THR A 54 -4.23 16.77 0.44
C THR A 54 -3.22 17.72 -0.22
N GLY A 55 -3.36 17.97 -1.53
CA GLY A 55 -2.40 18.77 -2.28
C GLY A 55 -1.04 18.08 -2.50
N MET A 56 -0.97 16.76 -2.31
CA MET A 56 0.23 15.96 -2.63
C MET A 56 0.32 15.75 -4.15
N PHE A 57 0.58 16.83 -4.88
CA PHE A 57 0.96 16.73 -6.29
C PHE A 57 2.41 16.26 -6.34
N ILE A 58 2.64 15.03 -6.82
CA ILE A 58 3.99 14.62 -7.23
C ILE A 58 4.12 15.19 -8.64
N PRO A 59 4.94 16.23 -8.91
CA PRO A 59 5.24 16.59 -10.28
C PRO A 59 5.83 15.34 -10.94
N ALA A 60 5.22 14.91 -12.06
CA ALA A 60 5.84 13.89 -12.90
C ALA A 60 7.27 14.36 -13.19
N SER A 61 8.25 13.53 -12.84
CA SER A 61 9.67 13.83 -12.93
C SER A 61 10.02 14.47 -14.28
N ALA A 62 10.71 15.61 -14.21
CA ALA A 62 11.54 16.13 -15.30
C ALA A 62 12.73 15.20 -15.54
#